data_AF-A0A933CNR9-F1
#
_entry.id   AF-A0A933CNR9-F1
#
_cell.length_a   1.000
_cell.length_b   1.000
_cell.length_c   1.000
_cell.angle_alpha   90.00
_cell.angle_beta   90.00
_cell.angle_gamma   90.00
#
_symmetry.space_group_name_H-M   'P 1'
#
loop_
_entity.id
_entity.type
_entity.pdbx_description
1 polymer ?
#
loop_
_entity_poly.entity_id
_entity_poly.type
_entity_poly.pdbx_seq_one_letter_code
_entity_poly.pdbx_strand_id
1 'polypeptide(L)'
;MSGRRILLGLLGLSVLLGNAGPAQAQRSPYGVEEYNAYVDTTRAQNPSEQLQTIEAFLKKYPQSVLRAFVYPSQAQAAFRLQQHAKVIEAVDGFLAMDRAQVTSLYKQSQYNDTQIDGSYYQMLVLYTFSFLQSFRNGTPEADVLAARAAERAQQALELHQQLYSQVPPPADPAQRKQFEEQKAQQEASFHKVLAFGAWRKKDYDTAAREYAILLGHTPDDAWINYQLGLASLQKSSPEYRPGFWHVAR
;
A
#
# COMPACT_ATOMS: atom_id res chain seq x y z
N MET A 1 30.32 -5.53 -6.55
CA MET A 1 29.09 -5.43 -7.35
C MET A 1 27.96 -5.05 -6.42
N SER A 2 27.21 -4.01 -6.79
CA SER A 2 26.45 -3.13 -5.89
C SER A 2 25.26 -3.84 -5.21
N GLY A 3 25.26 -3.91 -3.88
CA GLY A 3 24.10 -4.28 -3.09
C GLY A 3 23.09 -3.13 -3.13
N ARG A 4 22.01 -3.31 -3.89
CA ARG A 4 20.85 -2.41 -3.87
C ARG A 4 20.23 -2.46 -2.48
N ARG A 5 20.63 -1.52 -1.62
CA ARG A 5 19.85 -1.14 -0.44
C ARG A 5 18.44 -0.85 -0.93
N ILE A 6 17.44 -1.50 -0.36
CA ILE A 6 16.04 -1.07 -0.48
C ILE A 6 16.02 0.31 0.18
N LEU A 7 16.26 1.34 -0.62
CA LEU A 7 16.10 2.72 -0.22
C LEU A 7 14.60 2.88 0.06
N LEU A 8 14.27 3.12 1.33
CA LEU A 8 13.08 3.90 1.69
C LEU A 8 13.21 5.22 0.93
N GLY A 9 12.67 5.23 -0.29
CA GLY A 9 12.86 6.30 -1.25
C GLY A 9 12.11 7.52 -0.76
N LEU A 10 12.86 8.58 -0.42
CA LEU A 10 12.33 9.93 -0.46
C LEU A 10 11.79 10.15 -1.88
N LEU A 11 10.45 10.12 -2.02
CA LEU A 11 9.74 10.47 -3.25
C LEU A 11 9.88 11.99 -3.46
N GLY A 12 11.03 12.40 -3.99
CA GLY A 12 11.33 13.80 -4.29
C GLY A 12 11.02 14.15 -5.73
N LEU A 13 10.35 15.29 -5.93
CA LEU A 13 10.24 15.94 -7.24
C LEU A 13 11.65 16.37 -7.69
N SER A 14 12.25 15.64 -8.63
CA SER A 14 13.52 16.01 -9.24
C SER A 14 13.25 16.81 -10.52
N VAL A 15 12.92 18.10 -10.39
CA VAL A 15 12.92 19.01 -11.54
C VAL A 15 14.36 19.48 -11.76
N LEU A 16 15.03 18.91 -12.76
CA LEU A 16 16.21 19.56 -13.32
C LEU A 16 15.73 20.86 -13.97
N LEU A 17 16.10 22.01 -13.40
CA LEU A 17 16.17 23.26 -14.14
C LEU A 17 17.31 23.14 -15.16
N GLY A 18 17.05 22.36 -16.22
CA GLY A 18 17.95 22.23 -17.36
C GLY A 18 17.73 23.40 -18.32
N ASN A 19 18.80 24.15 -18.59
CA ASN A 19 18.88 25.05 -19.74
C ASN A 19 18.65 24.23 -21.02
N ALA A 20 17.41 24.18 -21.50
CA ALA A 20 17.05 23.71 -22.83
C ALA A 20 16.42 24.87 -23.59
N GLY A 21 16.75 24.98 -24.89
CA GLY A 21 16.39 26.10 -25.76
C GLY A 21 14.89 26.41 -25.88
N PRO A 22 14.51 27.45 -26.63
CA PRO A 22 13.20 28.09 -26.60
C PRO A 22 12.10 27.30 -27.34
N ALA A 23 11.89 26.04 -26.95
CA ALA A 23 10.75 25.22 -27.36
C ALA A 23 10.12 24.60 -26.11
N GLN A 24 9.02 25.23 -25.67
CA GLN A 24 8.12 24.79 -24.59
C GLN A 24 8.78 24.49 -23.24
N ALA A 25 9.21 25.55 -22.55
CA ALA A 25 9.16 25.58 -21.10
C ALA A 25 7.68 25.49 -20.68
N GLN A 26 7.18 24.26 -20.50
CA GLN A 26 5.88 23.99 -19.88
C GLN A 26 5.87 24.73 -18.54
N ARG A 27 5.04 25.77 -18.41
CA ARG A 27 4.88 26.47 -17.12
C ARG A 27 4.49 25.43 -16.08
N SER A 28 5.22 25.39 -14.96
CA SER A 28 4.91 24.48 -13.87
C SER A 28 3.44 24.63 -13.46
N PRO A 29 2.72 23.53 -13.19
CA PRO A 29 1.31 23.56 -12.80
C PRO A 29 1.07 24.10 -11.38
N TYR A 30 2.09 24.67 -10.75
CA TYR A 30 2.11 25.18 -9.37
C TYR A 30 2.86 26.51 -9.29
N GLY A 31 2.49 27.33 -8.31
CA GLY A 31 3.15 28.62 -8.05
C GLY A 31 4.46 28.49 -7.26
N VAL A 32 5.26 29.57 -7.21
CA VAL A 32 6.50 29.61 -6.42
C VAL A 32 6.23 29.42 -4.93
N GLU A 33 5.19 30.08 -4.39
CA GLU A 33 4.81 29.96 -2.98
C GLU A 33 4.36 28.54 -2.62
N GLU A 34 3.63 27.89 -3.52
CA GLU A 34 3.21 26.51 -3.39
C GLU A 34 4.41 25.55 -3.41
N TYR A 35 5.33 25.76 -4.36
CA TYR A 35 6.56 24.98 -4.43
C TYR A 35 7.42 25.13 -3.17
N ASN A 36 7.58 26.35 -2.66
CA ASN A 36 8.33 26.59 -1.42
C ASN A 36 7.69 25.86 -0.22
N ALA A 37 6.36 25.90 -0.11
CA ALA A 37 5.66 25.16 0.94
C ALA A 37 5.83 23.64 0.79
N TYR A 38 5.87 23.11 -0.44
CA TYR A 38 6.22 21.71 -0.69
C TYR A 38 7.65 21.40 -0.24
N VAL A 39 8.62 22.25 -0.60
CA VAL A 39 10.03 22.08 -0.19
C VAL A 39 10.16 22.04 1.33
N ASP A 40 9.39 22.85 2.07
CA ASP A 40 9.40 22.82 3.54
C ASP A 40 8.95 21.46 4.10
N THR A 41 8.01 20.76 3.45
CA THR A 41 7.63 19.37 3.82
C THR A 41 8.76 18.35 3.68
N THR A 42 9.75 18.65 2.84
CA THR A 42 10.91 17.78 2.59
C THR A 42 12.11 18.07 3.50
N ARG A 43 12.12 19.24 4.13
CA ARG A 43 13.22 19.69 5.02
C ARG A 43 13.08 19.16 6.44
N ALA A 44 11.87 18.82 6.88
CA ALA A 44 11.59 18.29 8.20
C ALA A 44 12.40 17.00 8.46
N GLN A 45 13.13 16.95 9.58
CA GLN A 45 14.02 15.82 9.88
C GLN A 45 13.35 14.72 10.70
N ASN A 46 12.35 15.08 11.52
CA ASN A 46 11.62 14.11 12.33
C ASN A 46 10.21 13.86 11.75
N PRO A 47 9.62 12.67 11.96
CA PRO A 47 8.32 12.34 11.38
C PRO A 47 7.17 13.23 11.84
N SER A 48 7.21 13.76 13.07
CA SER A 48 6.12 14.58 13.63
C SER A 48 6.07 15.96 12.97
N GLU A 49 7.23 16.61 12.83
CA GLU A 49 7.38 17.88 12.11
C GLU A 49 7.04 17.70 10.61
N GLN A 50 7.45 16.57 10.03
CA GLN A 50 7.11 16.24 8.65
C GLN A 50 5.58 16.14 8.47
N LEU A 51 4.86 15.47 9.37
CA LEU A 51 3.40 15.44 9.32
C LEU A 51 2.79 16.85 9.46
N GLN A 52 3.28 17.66 10.39
CA GLN A 52 2.75 19.00 10.61
C GLN A 52 2.88 19.90 9.37
N THR A 53 4.05 19.90 8.74
CA THR A 53 4.32 20.68 7.52
C THR A 53 3.49 20.16 6.33
N ILE A 54 3.35 18.84 6.20
CA ILE A 54 2.48 18.21 5.20
C ILE A 54 1.02 18.61 5.40
N GLU A 55 0.49 18.55 6.63
CA GLU A 55 -0.89 18.92 6.91
C GLU A 55 -1.15 20.41 6.61
N ALA A 56 -0.19 21.28 6.95
CA ALA A 56 -0.25 22.68 6.57
C ALA A 56 -0.28 22.88 5.04
N PHE A 57 0.55 22.13 4.30
CA PHE A 57 0.57 22.14 2.84
C PHE A 57 -0.78 21.69 2.26
N LEU A 58 -1.30 20.54 2.69
CA LEU A 58 -2.55 19.96 2.19
C LEU A 58 -3.75 20.87 2.49
N LYS A 59 -3.76 21.54 3.65
CA LYS A 59 -4.78 22.52 4.01
C LYS A 59 -4.72 23.78 3.13
N LYS A 60 -3.51 24.27 2.83
CA LYS A 60 -3.31 25.50 2.04
C LYS A 60 -3.52 25.26 0.54
N TYR A 61 -3.13 24.10 0.04
CA TYR A 61 -3.17 23.76 -1.39
C TYR A 61 -3.91 22.44 -1.66
N PRO A 62 -5.23 22.37 -1.37
CA PRO A 62 -6.01 21.14 -1.47
C PRO A 62 -6.19 20.65 -2.91
N GLN A 63 -5.88 21.48 -3.92
CA GLN A 63 -5.93 21.12 -5.35
C GLN A 63 -4.54 21.00 -5.99
N SER A 64 -3.47 21.11 -5.20
CA SER A 64 -2.10 21.01 -5.72
C SER A 64 -1.86 19.66 -6.40
N VAL A 65 -1.14 19.69 -7.53
CA VAL A 65 -0.62 18.47 -8.15
C VAL A 65 0.51 17.85 -7.32
N LEU A 66 1.21 18.66 -6.51
CA LEU A 66 2.30 18.20 -5.63
C LEU A 66 1.81 17.33 -4.47
N ARG A 67 0.48 17.25 -4.25
CA ARG A 67 -0.14 16.24 -3.39
C ARG A 67 0.31 14.81 -3.74
N ALA A 68 0.63 14.55 -5.01
CA ALA A 68 1.15 13.27 -5.48
C ALA A 68 2.48 12.88 -4.80
N PHE A 69 3.27 13.83 -4.31
CA PHE A 69 4.53 13.58 -3.57
C PHE A 69 4.35 13.69 -2.06
N VAL A 70 3.41 14.53 -1.64
CA VAL A 70 3.14 14.81 -0.22
C VAL A 70 2.38 13.66 0.43
N TYR A 71 1.36 13.08 -0.22
CA TYR A 71 0.60 11.96 0.37
C TYR A 71 1.47 10.72 0.66
N PRO A 72 2.37 10.26 -0.24
CA PRO A 72 3.28 9.17 0.11
C PRO A 72 4.19 9.48 1.30
N SER A 73 4.69 10.72 1.38
CA SER A 73 5.49 11.17 2.51
C SER A 73 4.68 11.21 3.80
N GLN A 74 3.40 11.61 3.73
CA GLN A 74 2.46 11.61 4.85
C GLN A 74 2.22 10.18 5.36
N ALA A 75 1.89 9.27 4.45
CA ALA A 75 1.64 7.87 4.79
C ALA A 75 2.87 7.24 5.46
N GLN A 76 4.07 7.50 4.94
CA GLN A 76 5.30 6.98 5.52
C GLN A 76 5.60 7.58 6.91
N ALA A 77 5.44 8.90 7.08
CA ALA A 77 5.66 9.56 8.36
C ALA A 77 4.64 9.10 9.42
N ALA A 78 3.36 9.03 9.06
CA ALA A 78 2.29 8.51 9.91
C ALA A 78 2.53 7.06 10.31
N PHE A 79 2.99 6.22 9.38
CA PHE A 79 3.29 4.81 9.67
C PHE A 79 4.42 4.67 10.70
N ARG A 80 5.49 5.48 10.59
CA ARG A 80 6.58 5.50 11.59
C ARG A 80 6.11 5.95 12.97
N LEU A 81 5.08 6.79 13.03
CA LEU A 81 4.46 7.26 14.27
C LEU A 81 3.31 6.36 14.75
N GLN A 82 3.09 5.21 14.10
CA GLN A 82 1.98 4.29 14.37
C GLN A 82 0.59 4.95 14.29
N GLN A 83 0.46 6.04 13.53
CA GLN A 83 -0.80 6.74 13.28
C GLN A 83 -1.55 6.08 12.12
N HIS A 84 -1.95 4.83 12.28
CA HIS A 84 -2.51 4.00 11.21
C HIS A 84 -3.76 4.60 10.52
N ALA A 85 -4.62 5.29 11.26
CA ALA A 85 -5.77 5.98 10.66
C ALA A 85 -5.32 7.09 9.68
N LYS A 86 -4.25 7.82 10.02
CA LYS A 86 -3.65 8.85 9.16
C LYS A 86 -2.96 8.24 7.94
N VAL A 87 -2.39 7.03 8.07
CA VAL A 87 -1.85 6.29 6.92
C VAL A 87 -2.97 5.96 5.93
N ILE A 88 -4.09 5.43 6.41
CA ILE A 88 -5.26 5.12 5.58
C ILE A 88 -5.77 6.39 4.89
N GLU A 89 -5.93 7.50 5.62
CA GLU A 89 -6.34 8.80 5.07
C GLU A 89 -5.41 9.29 3.96
N ALA A 90 -4.08 9.24 4.19
CA ALA A 90 -3.08 9.68 3.23
C ALA A 90 -3.08 8.81 1.95
N VAL A 91 -3.20 7.49 2.11
CA VAL A 91 -3.25 6.58 0.97
C VAL A 91 -4.55 6.75 0.18
N ASP A 92 -5.70 6.90 0.85
CA ASP A 92 -6.96 7.20 0.18
C ASP A 92 -6.90 8.54 -0.57
N GLY A 93 -6.28 9.57 0.04
CA GLY A 93 -6.03 10.86 -0.62
C GLY A 93 -5.17 10.73 -1.88
N PHE A 94 -4.11 9.93 -1.84
CA PHE A 94 -3.29 9.64 -3.02
C PHE A 94 -4.05 8.89 -4.11
N LEU A 95 -4.79 7.83 -3.74
CA LEU A 95 -5.50 6.99 -4.69
C LEU A 95 -6.78 7.64 -5.26
N ALA A 96 -7.26 8.71 -4.63
CA ALA A 96 -8.34 9.55 -5.16
C ALA A 96 -7.86 10.54 -6.23
N MET A 97 -6.54 10.74 -6.39
CA MET A 97 -5.99 11.59 -7.46
C MET A 97 -6.16 10.90 -8.82
N ASP A 98 -6.25 11.70 -9.89
CA ASP A 98 -6.26 11.19 -11.25
C ASP A 98 -4.93 10.46 -11.55
N ARG A 99 -5.00 9.14 -11.78
CA ARG A 99 -3.82 8.31 -12.04
C ARG A 99 -3.04 8.74 -13.28
N ALA A 100 -3.70 9.23 -14.33
CA ALA A 100 -3.02 9.71 -15.53
C ALA A 100 -2.26 11.01 -15.25
N GLN A 101 -2.84 11.91 -14.45
CA GLN A 101 -2.16 13.13 -13.99
C GLN A 101 -0.94 12.80 -13.12
N VAL A 102 -1.09 11.91 -12.12
CA VAL A 102 0.02 11.47 -11.26
C VAL A 102 1.12 10.81 -12.09
N THR A 103 0.75 9.93 -13.03
CA THR A 103 1.69 9.28 -13.95
C THR A 103 2.47 10.30 -14.77
N SER A 104 1.79 11.29 -15.35
CA SER A 104 2.44 12.36 -16.11
C SER A 104 3.43 13.14 -15.24
N LEU A 105 3.03 13.49 -14.02
CA LEU A 105 3.88 14.25 -13.09
C LEU A 105 5.10 13.45 -12.62
N TYR A 106 4.93 12.15 -12.35
CA TYR A 106 6.04 11.27 -11.99
C TYR A 106 7.02 11.08 -13.16
N LYS A 107 6.52 10.94 -14.40
CA LYS A 107 7.38 10.90 -15.60
C LYS A 107 8.18 12.18 -15.81
N GLN A 108 7.57 13.36 -15.57
CA GLN A 108 8.29 14.64 -15.57
C GLN A 108 9.40 14.68 -14.49
N SER A 109 9.22 13.92 -13.41
CA SER A 109 10.20 13.73 -12.34
C SER A 109 11.17 12.57 -12.60
N GLN A 110 11.22 12.08 -13.85
CA GLN A 110 12.11 11.01 -14.32
C GLN A 110 11.82 9.60 -13.77
N TYR A 111 10.59 9.35 -13.30
CA TYR A 111 10.16 8.01 -12.94
C TYR A 111 9.80 7.23 -14.21
N ASN A 112 10.25 5.98 -14.30
CA ASN A 112 9.75 5.02 -15.28
C ASN A 112 8.48 4.30 -14.79
N ASP A 113 7.83 3.54 -15.66
CA ASP A 113 6.56 2.87 -15.34
C ASP A 113 6.68 1.91 -14.15
N THR A 114 7.78 1.16 -14.03
CA THR A 114 8.03 0.27 -12.88
C THR A 114 8.18 1.05 -11.57
N GLN A 115 8.81 2.22 -11.57
CA GLN A 115 8.93 3.07 -10.37
C GLN A 115 7.58 3.70 -9.99
N ILE A 116 6.76 4.05 -10.98
CA ILE A 116 5.41 4.57 -10.75
C ILE A 116 4.56 3.47 -10.10
N ASP A 117 4.50 2.28 -10.71
CA ASP A 117 3.76 1.14 -10.16
C ASP A 117 4.30 0.72 -8.79
N GLY A 118 5.62 0.77 -8.58
CA GLY A 118 6.24 0.55 -7.28
C GLY A 118 5.80 1.56 -6.21
N SER A 119 5.55 2.81 -6.60
CA SER A 119 5.05 3.85 -5.69
C SER A 119 3.59 3.57 -5.27
N TYR A 120 2.73 3.21 -6.24
CA TYR A 120 1.35 2.77 -5.95
C TYR A 120 1.34 1.52 -5.07
N TYR A 121 2.19 0.54 -5.39
CA TYR A 121 2.33 -0.69 -4.63
C TYR A 121 2.72 -0.43 -3.18
N GLN A 122 3.74 0.41 -2.94
CA GLN A 122 4.16 0.76 -1.58
C GLN A 122 3.04 1.43 -0.77
N MET A 123 2.22 2.27 -1.40
CA MET A 123 1.07 2.88 -0.74
C MET A 123 0.03 1.84 -0.33
N LEU A 124 -0.27 0.86 -1.19
CA LEU A 124 -1.20 -0.23 -0.89
C LEU A 124 -0.67 -1.19 0.18
N VAL A 125 0.65 -1.41 0.23
CA VAL A 125 1.32 -2.14 1.33
C VAL A 125 1.11 -1.41 2.65
N LEU A 126 1.39 -0.11 2.72
CA LEU A 126 1.20 0.69 3.93
C LEU A 126 -0.27 0.72 4.39
N TYR A 127 -1.21 0.82 3.44
CA TYR A 127 -2.64 0.71 3.72
C TYR A 127 -2.98 -0.64 4.36
N THR A 128 -2.55 -1.74 3.73
CA THR A 128 -2.84 -3.11 4.19
C THR A 128 -2.36 -3.33 5.61
N PHE A 129 -1.10 -3.00 5.91
CA PHE A 129 -0.56 -3.14 7.26
C PHE A 129 -1.28 -2.25 8.28
N SER A 130 -1.56 -0.99 7.90
CA SER A 130 -2.24 -0.06 8.80
C SER A 130 -3.69 -0.47 9.08
N PHE A 131 -4.40 -1.00 8.08
CA PHE A 131 -5.72 -1.58 8.25
C PHE A 131 -5.68 -2.76 9.23
N LEU A 132 -4.79 -3.72 9.02
CA LEU A 132 -4.64 -4.88 9.91
C LEU A 132 -4.29 -4.48 11.35
N GLN A 133 -3.54 -3.39 11.53
CA GLN A 133 -3.14 -2.90 12.86
C GLN A 133 -4.22 -2.08 13.56
N SER A 134 -5.08 -1.36 12.82
CA SER A 134 -6.03 -0.40 13.39
C SER A 134 -7.50 -0.79 13.35
N PHE A 135 -7.90 -1.69 12.45
CA PHE A 135 -9.29 -2.12 12.34
C PHE A 135 -9.75 -2.79 13.64
N ARG A 136 -10.92 -2.41 14.16
CA ARG A 136 -11.55 -3.03 15.32
C ARG A 136 -13.06 -3.15 15.10
N ASN A 137 -13.69 -4.12 15.76
CA ASN A 137 -15.15 -4.14 15.82
C ASN A 137 -15.63 -2.88 16.56
N GLY A 138 -16.39 -2.03 15.86
CA GLY A 138 -16.80 -0.70 16.34
C GLY A 138 -16.14 0.48 15.62
N THR A 139 -15.19 0.24 14.69
CA THR A 139 -14.73 1.29 13.77
C THR A 139 -15.92 1.90 13.02
N PRO A 140 -16.04 3.23 12.91
CA PRO A 140 -17.08 3.86 12.10
C PRO A 140 -17.06 3.31 10.67
N GLU A 141 -18.25 3.03 10.13
CA GLU A 141 -18.42 2.46 8.79
C GLU A 141 -17.55 1.21 8.55
N ALA A 142 -17.41 0.34 9.57
CA ALA A 142 -16.53 -0.83 9.53
C ALA A 142 -16.67 -1.69 8.27
N ASP A 143 -17.89 -1.91 7.77
CA ASP A 143 -18.11 -2.69 6.54
C ASP A 143 -17.62 -1.97 5.29
N VAL A 144 -17.79 -0.65 5.21
CA VAL A 144 -17.26 0.17 4.11
C VAL A 144 -15.73 0.15 4.13
N LEU A 145 -15.13 0.33 5.31
CA LEU A 145 -13.69 0.29 5.48
C LEU A 145 -13.11 -1.09 5.12
N ALA A 146 -13.76 -2.18 5.57
CA ALA A 146 -13.35 -3.54 5.25
C ALA A 146 -13.49 -3.85 3.74
N ALA A 147 -14.58 -3.40 3.11
CA ALA A 147 -14.76 -3.55 1.67
C ALA A 147 -13.68 -2.80 0.88
N ARG A 148 -13.39 -1.54 1.24
CA ARG A 148 -12.32 -0.75 0.64
C ARG A 148 -10.96 -1.42 0.85
N ALA A 149 -10.68 -1.93 2.05
CA ALA A 149 -9.43 -2.62 2.33
C ALA A 149 -9.25 -3.87 1.47
N ALA A 150 -10.31 -4.64 1.22
CA ALA A 150 -10.26 -5.78 0.31
C ALA A 150 -9.98 -5.34 -1.14
N GLU A 151 -10.61 -4.26 -1.63
CA GLU A 151 -10.32 -3.71 -2.95
C GLU A 151 -8.86 -3.25 -3.08
N ARG A 152 -8.31 -2.60 -2.05
CA ARG A 152 -6.90 -2.19 -2.02
C ARG A 152 -5.95 -3.39 -1.95
N ALA A 153 -6.29 -4.42 -1.18
CA ALA A 153 -5.50 -5.65 -1.11
C ALA A 153 -5.47 -6.39 -2.45
N GLN A 154 -6.60 -6.42 -3.18
CA GLN A 154 -6.66 -6.99 -4.53
C GLN A 154 -5.74 -6.23 -5.50
N GLN A 155 -5.81 -4.90 -5.51
CA GLN A 155 -4.91 -4.05 -6.30
C GLN A 155 -3.43 -4.27 -5.93
N ALA A 156 -3.16 -4.47 -4.63
CA ALA A 156 -1.81 -4.72 -4.14
C ALA A 156 -1.29 -6.08 -4.63
N LEU A 157 -2.14 -7.11 -4.63
CA LEU A 157 -1.79 -8.45 -5.10
C LEU A 157 -1.47 -8.46 -6.60
N GLU A 158 -2.25 -7.75 -7.41
CA GLU A 158 -2.01 -7.58 -8.85
C GLU A 158 -0.65 -6.90 -9.11
N LEU A 159 -0.39 -5.77 -8.44
CA LEU A 159 0.89 -5.07 -8.56
C LEU A 159 2.05 -5.89 -7.98
N HIS A 160 1.84 -6.65 -6.90
CA HIS A 160 2.83 -7.56 -6.34
C HIS A 160 3.26 -8.61 -7.38
N GLN A 161 2.30 -9.32 -7.98
CA GLN A 161 2.58 -10.32 -9.02
C GLN A 161 3.31 -9.69 -10.21
N GLN A 162 2.83 -8.54 -10.68
CA GLN A 162 3.45 -7.82 -11.79
C GLN A 162 4.90 -7.42 -11.48
N LEU A 163 5.15 -6.75 -10.35
CA LEU A 163 6.46 -6.20 -10.00
C LEU A 163 7.48 -7.31 -9.69
N TYR A 164 7.09 -8.33 -8.92
CA TYR A 164 7.99 -9.44 -8.57
C TYR A 164 8.27 -10.38 -9.75
N SER A 165 7.44 -10.38 -10.81
CA SER A 165 7.77 -11.08 -12.06
C SER A 165 8.93 -10.44 -12.84
N GLN A 166 9.16 -9.14 -12.62
CA GLN A 166 10.17 -8.34 -13.34
C GLN A 166 11.49 -8.21 -12.56
N VAL A 167 11.48 -8.47 -11.26
CA VAL A 167 12.64 -8.32 -10.38
C VAL A 167 13.19 -9.71 -10.03
N PRO A 168 14.36 -10.11 -10.56
CA PRO A 168 14.95 -11.38 -10.20
C PRO A 168 15.41 -11.36 -8.72
N PRO A 169 15.30 -12.49 -8.00
CA PRO A 169 15.81 -12.58 -6.64
C PRO A 169 17.32 -12.31 -6.59
N PRO A 170 17.84 -11.72 -5.50
CA PRO A 170 19.28 -11.51 -5.32
C PRO A 170 20.11 -12.78 -5.51
N ALA A 171 21.32 -12.64 -6.04
CA ALA A 171 22.26 -13.77 -6.19
C ALA A 171 22.78 -14.25 -4.82
N ASP A 172 23.01 -13.32 -3.89
CA ASP A 172 23.45 -13.62 -2.54
C ASP A 172 22.37 -14.43 -1.77
N PRO A 173 22.72 -15.59 -1.16
CA PRO A 173 21.74 -16.46 -0.51
C PRO A 173 20.97 -15.80 0.64
N ALA A 174 21.64 -14.97 1.47
CA ALA A 174 21.00 -14.32 2.60
C ALA A 174 20.01 -13.25 2.14
N GLN A 175 20.42 -12.42 1.16
CA GLN A 175 19.53 -11.43 0.54
C GLN A 175 18.37 -12.08 -0.23
N ARG A 176 18.62 -13.21 -0.89
CA ARG A 176 17.57 -13.99 -1.56
C ARG A 176 16.52 -14.48 -0.56
N LYS A 177 16.96 -15.06 0.56
CA LYS A 177 16.06 -15.52 1.61
C LYS A 177 15.19 -14.36 2.13
N GLN A 178 15.81 -13.22 2.45
CA GLN A 178 15.07 -12.03 2.90
C GLN A 178 14.09 -11.52 1.85
N PHE A 179 14.46 -11.54 0.56
CA PHE A 179 13.61 -11.12 -0.53
C PHE A 179 12.37 -12.01 -0.66
N GLU A 180 12.54 -13.34 -0.65
CA GLU A 180 11.42 -14.29 -0.72
C GLU A 180 10.53 -14.24 0.53
N GLU A 181 11.12 -14.06 1.72
CA GLU A 181 10.36 -13.88 2.97
C GLU A 181 9.52 -12.61 2.94
N GLN A 182 10.11 -11.48 2.49
CA GLN A 182 9.38 -10.22 2.36
C GLN A 182 8.23 -10.35 1.35
N LYS A 183 8.50 -10.96 0.19
CA LYS A 183 7.50 -11.21 -0.85
C LYS A 183 6.33 -12.03 -0.30
N ALA A 184 6.62 -13.18 0.32
CA ALA A 184 5.61 -14.05 0.92
C ALA A 184 4.82 -13.36 2.05
N GLN A 185 5.50 -12.55 2.89
CA GLN A 185 4.85 -11.81 3.97
C GLN A 185 3.86 -10.77 3.42
N GLN A 186 4.23 -10.05 2.36
CA GLN A 186 3.35 -9.08 1.71
C GLN A 186 2.14 -9.76 1.10
N GLU A 187 2.35 -10.81 0.31
CA GLU A 187 1.28 -11.61 -0.29
C GLU A 187 0.30 -12.16 0.76
N ALA A 188 0.82 -12.78 1.83
CA ALA A 188 0.00 -13.26 2.94
C ALA A 188 -0.81 -12.13 3.62
N SER A 189 -0.25 -10.93 3.74
CA SER A 189 -0.99 -9.80 4.30
C SER A 189 -2.18 -9.37 3.43
N PHE A 190 -2.04 -9.43 2.09
CA PHE A 190 -3.13 -9.14 1.17
C PHE A 190 -4.24 -10.20 1.25
N HIS A 191 -3.88 -11.48 1.20
CA HIS A 191 -4.83 -12.59 1.35
C HIS A 191 -5.57 -12.53 2.69
N LYS A 192 -4.90 -12.12 3.77
CA LYS A 192 -5.55 -11.92 5.07
C LYS A 192 -6.66 -10.84 5.02
N VAL A 193 -6.40 -9.73 4.33
CA VAL A 193 -7.40 -8.66 4.18
C VAL A 193 -8.53 -9.07 3.24
N LEU A 194 -8.22 -9.80 2.16
CA LEU A 194 -9.22 -10.37 1.24
C LEU A 194 -10.16 -11.35 1.97
N ALA A 195 -9.59 -12.30 2.72
CA ALA A 195 -10.35 -13.25 3.54
C ALA A 195 -11.26 -12.51 4.54
N PHE A 196 -10.71 -11.50 5.23
CA PHE A 196 -11.44 -10.68 6.18
C PHE A 196 -12.61 -9.94 5.53
N GLY A 197 -12.39 -9.28 4.39
CA GLY A 197 -13.42 -8.57 3.66
C GLY A 197 -14.54 -9.48 3.16
N ALA A 198 -14.17 -10.64 2.61
CA ALA A 198 -15.13 -11.66 2.15
C ALA A 198 -15.98 -12.20 3.31
N TRP A 199 -15.34 -12.51 4.45
CA TRP A 199 -16.02 -12.96 5.66
C TRP A 199 -17.05 -11.94 6.15
N ARG A 200 -16.69 -10.65 6.21
CA ARG A 200 -17.61 -9.56 6.60
C ARG A 200 -18.82 -9.47 5.68
N LYS A 201 -18.62 -9.69 4.38
CA LYS A 201 -19.68 -9.72 3.36
C LYS A 201 -20.48 -11.03 3.34
N LYS A 202 -20.15 -12.00 4.21
CA LYS A 202 -20.70 -13.37 4.21
C LYS A 202 -20.47 -14.11 2.89
N ASP A 203 -19.45 -13.72 2.14
CA ASP A 203 -18.94 -14.47 0.99
C ASP A 203 -17.99 -15.55 1.52
N TYR A 204 -18.56 -16.60 2.12
CA TYR A 204 -17.81 -17.67 2.75
C TYR A 204 -17.09 -18.55 1.73
N ASP A 205 -17.55 -18.59 0.48
CA ASP A 205 -16.89 -19.26 -0.64
C ASP A 205 -15.54 -18.58 -0.94
N THR A 206 -15.51 -17.25 -1.08
CA THR A 206 -14.25 -16.52 -1.22
C THR A 206 -13.42 -16.58 0.05
N ALA A 207 -14.01 -16.39 1.24
CA ALA A 207 -13.26 -16.41 2.50
C ALA A 207 -12.52 -17.74 2.70
N ALA A 208 -13.19 -18.87 2.45
CA ALA A 208 -12.56 -20.20 2.53
C ALA A 208 -11.38 -20.34 1.55
N ARG A 209 -11.53 -19.87 0.30
CA ARG A 209 -10.43 -19.89 -0.68
C ARG A 209 -9.21 -19.10 -0.18
N GLU A 210 -9.42 -17.88 0.32
CA GLU A 210 -8.33 -17.03 0.80
C GLU A 210 -7.65 -17.61 2.06
N TYR A 211 -8.41 -18.19 3.00
CA TYR A 211 -7.82 -18.87 4.16
C TYR A 211 -7.04 -20.14 3.77
N ALA A 212 -7.51 -20.88 2.77
CA ALA A 212 -6.77 -22.03 2.25
C ALA A 212 -5.42 -21.63 1.63
N ILE A 213 -5.35 -20.50 0.92
CA ILE A 213 -4.08 -19.94 0.41
C ILE A 213 -3.13 -19.66 1.58
N LEU A 214 -3.61 -19.01 2.63
CA LEU A 214 -2.80 -18.69 3.82
C LEU A 214 -2.26 -19.95 4.52
N LEU A 215 -3.06 -21.01 4.66
CA LEU A 215 -2.59 -22.28 5.22
C LEU A 215 -1.53 -22.98 4.36
N GLY A 216 -1.48 -22.70 3.06
CA GLY A 216 -0.38 -23.14 2.21
C GLY A 216 1.01 -22.67 2.69
N HIS A 217 1.05 -21.55 3.42
CA HIS A 217 2.27 -20.97 3.98
C HIS A 217 2.43 -21.23 5.49
N THR A 218 1.32 -21.30 6.23
CA THR A 218 1.31 -21.50 7.68
C THR A 218 0.34 -22.62 8.07
N PRO A 219 0.67 -23.90 7.77
CA PRO A 219 -0.27 -25.02 7.86
C PRO A 219 -0.77 -25.31 9.28
N ASP A 220 0.02 -24.90 10.29
CA ASP A 220 -0.27 -25.12 11.71
C ASP A 220 -0.78 -23.86 12.42
N ASP A 221 -1.13 -22.80 11.68
CA ASP A 221 -1.77 -21.62 12.28
C ASP A 221 -3.20 -21.96 12.72
N ALA A 222 -3.38 -22.09 14.04
CA ALA A 222 -4.66 -22.47 14.64
C ALA A 222 -5.79 -21.48 14.32
N TRP A 223 -5.48 -20.17 14.26
CA TRP A 223 -6.50 -19.17 13.95
C TRP A 223 -6.97 -19.30 12.51
N ILE A 224 -6.04 -19.45 11.56
CA ILE A 224 -6.38 -19.58 10.14
C ILE A 224 -7.08 -20.91 9.86
N ASN A 225 -6.66 -22.01 10.50
CA ASN A 225 -7.37 -23.30 10.44
C ASN A 225 -8.81 -23.15 10.93
N TYR A 226 -9.00 -22.56 12.11
CA TYR A 226 -10.33 -22.34 12.66
C TYR A 226 -11.22 -21.50 11.73
N GLN A 227 -10.69 -20.39 11.18
CA GLN A 227 -11.44 -19.52 10.26
C GLN A 227 -11.79 -20.21 8.94
N LEU A 228 -10.86 -21.00 8.37
CA LEU A 228 -11.16 -21.82 7.20
C LEU A 228 -12.28 -22.82 7.50
N GLY A 229 -12.19 -23.54 8.62
CA GLY A 229 -13.19 -24.50 9.03
C GLY A 229 -14.58 -23.87 9.16
N LEU A 230 -14.67 -22.72 9.83
CA LEU A 230 -15.94 -22.00 9.93
C LEU A 230 -16.45 -21.47 8.58
N ALA A 231 -15.57 -20.99 7.70
CA ALA A 231 -15.96 -20.53 6.38
C ALA A 231 -16.53 -21.70 5.57
N SER A 232 -15.84 -22.84 5.53
CA SER A 232 -16.26 -24.07 4.86
C SER A 232 -17.63 -24.57 5.32
N LEU A 233 -17.94 -24.46 6.62
CA LEU A 233 -19.24 -24.84 7.19
C LEU A 233 -20.36 -23.86 6.85
N GLN A 234 -20.04 -22.60 6.54
CA GLN A 234 -21.00 -21.53 6.24
C GLN A 234 -21.16 -21.25 4.74
N LYS A 235 -20.40 -21.93 3.87
CA LYS A 235 -20.56 -21.85 2.41
C LYS A 235 -22.00 -22.09 1.99
N SER A 236 -22.36 -21.56 0.82
CA SER A 236 -23.66 -21.81 0.18
C SER A 236 -23.94 -23.32 0.02
N SER A 237 -22.90 -24.10 -0.28
CA SER A 237 -22.86 -25.56 -0.17
C SER A 237 -21.87 -25.97 0.93
N PRO A 238 -22.33 -26.20 2.18
CA PRO A 238 -21.45 -26.51 3.30
C PRO A 238 -20.57 -27.75 3.09
N GLU A 239 -19.29 -27.63 3.42
CA GLU A 239 -18.32 -28.72 3.35
C GLU A 239 -18.05 -29.28 4.76
N TYR A 240 -18.95 -30.14 5.26
CA TYR A 240 -18.90 -30.60 6.65
C TYR A 240 -17.60 -31.32 7.05
N ARG A 241 -17.15 -32.30 6.26
CA ARG A 241 -15.95 -33.09 6.59
C ARG A 241 -14.69 -32.22 6.71
N PRO A 242 -14.27 -31.47 5.67
CA PRO A 242 -13.10 -30.61 5.79
C PRO A 242 -13.34 -29.47 6.80
N GLY A 243 -14.57 -28.95 6.90
CA GLY A 243 -14.93 -27.92 7.88
C GLY A 243 -14.66 -28.35 9.32
N PHE A 244 -15.20 -29.49 9.75
CA PHE A 244 -14.94 -30.01 11.10
C PHE A 244 -13.48 -30.39 11.34
N TRP A 245 -12.80 -30.92 10.32
CA TRP A 245 -11.38 -31.24 10.42
C TRP A 245 -10.53 -30.00 10.73
N HIS A 246 -10.77 -28.89 10.03
CA HIS A 246 -10.06 -27.63 10.24
C HIS A 246 -10.41 -26.96 11.57
N VAL A 247 -11.67 -27.03 12.02
CA VAL A 247 -12.08 -26.51 13.33
C VAL A 247 -11.41 -27.25 14.49
N ALA A 248 -11.04 -28.51 14.31
CA ALA A 248 -10.43 -29.36 15.35
C ALA A 248 -8.90 -29.27 15.45
N ARG A 249 -8.24 -28.48 14.59
CA ARG A 249 -6.79 -28.23 14.60
C ARG A 249 -6.43 -27.01 15.43
#